data_AF-A0AAN8IZI4-F1
#
_entry.id   AF-A0AAN8IZI4-F1
#
_cell.length_a   1.000
_cell.length_b   1.000
_cell.length_c   1.000
_cell.angle_alpha   90.00
_cell.angle_beta   90.00
_cell.angle_gamma   90.00
#
_symmetry.space_group_name_H-M   'P 1'
#
loop_
_entity.id
_entity.type
_entity.pdbx_description
1 polymer ?
#
loop_
_entity_poly.entity_id
_entity_poly.type
_entity_poly.pdbx_seq_one_letter_code
_entity_poly.pdbx_strand_id
1 'polypeptide(L)'
;MRRLSIHGRCFVIQCLIVSQLWYTMAVLPLPEWVQNDINNMIIKFIWRNKPSAIKYNTIIGGKKSGGLGIPNLKLKGHALALKWLRKFFCPEYCCNWKATMCYFLRQYGNLELDYALFNIHFVKSFLEKLPVFYSFLLPSWDLIKNHKRNEPETFLEVCNEPLFNNKAIISNDGKVLYYDIYEKAGIRKIFDIVYYVKPGVLPLHSIYDIISTHFEDTEIREATVERFYTTIINCIPLSWKNIIDHDCFDGSVKEPNLALE
;
A
#
# COMPACT_ATOMS: atom_id res chain seq x y z
N MET A 1 -23.50 2.06 -45.16
CA MET A 1 -23.31 1.74 -43.72
C MET A 1 -24.23 2.60 -42.86
N ARG A 2 -25.08 1.99 -42.01
CA ARG A 2 -25.98 2.73 -41.11
C ARG A 2 -25.15 3.64 -40.19
N ARG A 3 -25.51 4.93 -40.13
CA ARG A 3 -24.86 5.93 -39.27
C ARG A 3 -25.23 5.64 -37.80
N LEU A 4 -24.35 4.98 -37.03
CA LEU A 4 -24.59 4.75 -35.60
C LEU A 4 -24.74 6.07 -34.84
N SER A 5 -25.75 6.16 -33.96
CA SER A 5 -25.91 7.28 -33.03
C SER A 5 -24.70 7.39 -32.07
N ILE A 6 -24.57 8.50 -31.34
CA ILE A 6 -23.55 8.64 -30.29
C ILE A 6 -23.71 7.53 -29.25
N HIS A 7 -24.93 7.28 -28.80
CA HIS A 7 -25.26 6.20 -27.85
C HIS A 7 -24.88 4.81 -28.39
N GLY A 8 -25.20 4.52 -29.66
CA GLY A 8 -24.82 3.26 -30.29
C GLY A 8 -23.31 3.05 -30.33
N ARG A 9 -22.54 4.11 -30.60
CA ARG A 9 -21.07 4.04 -30.59
C ARG A 9 -20.51 3.83 -29.19
N CYS A 10 -21.06 4.50 -28.18
CA CYS A 10 -20.68 4.26 -26.79
C CYS A 10 -20.95 2.80 -26.38
N PHE A 11 -22.08 2.24 -26.80
CA PHE A 11 -22.40 0.84 -26.56
C PHE A 11 -21.41 -0.12 -27.24
N VAL A 12 -21.05 0.13 -28.50
CA VAL A 12 -20.03 -0.67 -29.21
C VAL A 12 -18.69 -0.65 -28.48
N ILE A 13 -18.23 0.53 -28.02
CA ILE A 13 -17.03 0.65 -27.19
C ILE A 13 -17.15 -0.22 -25.93
N GLN A 14 -18.30 -0.16 -25.26
CA GLN A 14 -18.53 -0.87 -24.01
C GLN A 14 -18.65 -2.39 -24.15
N CYS A 15 -19.07 -2.90 -25.32
CA CYS A 15 -19.12 -4.34 -25.56
C CYS A 15 -17.78 -4.90 -26.06
N LEU A 16 -17.11 -4.21 -26.99
CA LEU A 16 -15.95 -4.75 -27.69
C LEU A 16 -14.62 -4.37 -27.03
N ILE A 17 -14.40 -3.07 -26.81
CA ILE A 17 -13.11 -2.55 -26.33
C ILE A 17 -12.95 -2.94 -24.86
N VAL A 18 -14.00 -2.74 -24.09
CA VAL A 18 -14.03 -2.91 -22.64
C VAL A 18 -13.82 -4.38 -22.24
N SER A 19 -14.41 -5.36 -22.95
CA SER A 19 -14.27 -6.77 -22.60
C SER A 19 -12.84 -7.28 -22.78
N GLN A 20 -12.20 -6.95 -23.90
CA GLN A 20 -10.82 -7.33 -24.18
C GLN A 20 -9.83 -6.57 -23.28
N LEU A 21 -10.03 -5.26 -23.11
CA LEU A 21 -9.13 -4.43 -22.34
C LEU A 21 -9.11 -4.80 -20.86
N TRP A 22 -10.27 -5.14 -20.27
CA TRP A 22 -10.31 -5.57 -18.87
C TRP A 22 -9.58 -6.87 -18.60
N TYR A 23 -9.60 -7.81 -19.54
CA TYR A 23 -8.84 -9.04 -19.41
C TYR A 23 -7.34 -8.74 -19.35
N THR A 24 -6.84 -7.93 -20.28
CA THR A 24 -5.43 -7.53 -20.30
C THR A 24 -5.05 -6.72 -19.06
N MET A 25 -5.88 -5.75 -18.68
CA MET A 25 -5.66 -4.90 -17.49
C MET A 25 -5.70 -5.64 -16.17
N ALA A 26 -6.32 -6.82 -16.13
CA ALA A 26 -6.34 -7.64 -14.93
C ALA A 26 -4.95 -8.25 -14.63
N VAL A 27 -4.07 -8.36 -15.63
CA VAL A 27 -2.75 -8.98 -15.50
C VAL A 27 -1.62 -7.97 -15.67
N LEU A 28 -1.81 -6.97 -16.55
CA LEU A 28 -0.80 -5.97 -16.85
C LEU A 28 -1.33 -4.56 -16.58
N PRO A 29 -0.64 -3.76 -15.76
CA PRO A 29 -1.00 -2.35 -15.62
C PRO A 29 -0.75 -1.63 -16.94
N LEU A 30 -1.69 -0.78 -17.36
CA LEU A 30 -1.53 0.01 -18.56
C LEU A 30 -0.60 1.20 -18.28
N PRO A 31 0.48 1.37 -19.05
CA PRO A 31 1.25 2.60 -19.02
C PRO A 31 0.39 3.82 -19.36
N GLU A 32 0.72 4.98 -18.79
CA GLU A 32 -0.07 6.21 -18.94
C GLU A 32 -0.21 6.65 -20.41
N TRP A 33 0.86 6.51 -21.21
CA TRP A 33 0.82 6.81 -22.64
C TRP A 33 -0.19 5.93 -23.39
N VAL A 34 -0.26 4.62 -23.08
CA VAL A 34 -1.24 3.69 -23.68
C VAL A 34 -2.65 4.08 -23.28
N GLN A 35 -2.87 4.43 -22.02
CA GLN A 35 -4.18 4.87 -21.54
C GLN A 35 -4.64 6.12 -22.30
N ASN A 36 -3.74 7.08 -22.51
CA ASN A 36 -4.03 8.30 -23.24
C ASN A 36 -4.33 8.04 -24.72
N ASP A 37 -3.58 7.15 -25.36
CA ASP A 37 -3.81 6.77 -26.76
C ASP A 37 -5.17 6.07 -26.93
N ILE A 38 -5.51 5.12 -26.06
CA ILE A 38 -6.82 4.45 -26.09
C ILE A 38 -7.94 5.46 -25.85
N ASN A 39 -7.79 6.36 -24.87
CA ASN A 39 -8.76 7.42 -24.60
C ASN A 39 -8.96 8.32 -25.83
N ASN A 40 -7.88 8.69 -26.51
CA ASN A 40 -7.94 9.47 -27.74
C ASN A 40 -8.66 8.72 -28.88
N MET A 41 -8.41 7.42 -29.03
CA MET A 41 -9.12 6.58 -30.01
C MET A 41 -10.61 6.48 -29.71
N ILE A 42 -10.98 6.30 -28.43
CA ILE A 42 -12.37 6.28 -27.97
C ILE A 42 -13.08 7.61 -28.31
N ILE A 43 -12.46 8.74 -27.99
CA ILE A 43 -13.00 10.08 -28.30
C ILE A 43 -13.18 10.23 -29.81
N LYS A 44 -12.15 9.91 -30.61
CA LYS A 44 -12.21 9.97 -32.08
C LYS A 44 -13.35 9.11 -32.65
N PHE A 45 -13.56 7.92 -32.10
CA PHE A 45 -14.66 7.05 -32.52
C PHE A 45 -16.05 7.64 -32.18
N ILE A 46 -16.22 8.18 -30.97
CA ILE A 46 -17.47 8.83 -30.52
C ILE A 46 -17.79 10.09 -31.33
N TRP A 47 -16.79 10.78 -31.86
CA TRP A 47 -17.00 12.00 -32.64
C TRP A 47 -16.79 11.82 -34.15
N ARG A 48 -16.50 10.61 -34.64
CA ARG A 48 -16.18 10.35 -36.06
C ARG A 48 -15.03 11.24 -36.56
N ASN A 49 -13.93 11.27 -35.81
CA ASN A 49 -12.77 12.12 -36.08
C ASN A 49 -13.08 13.63 -36.10
N LYS A 50 -14.26 14.05 -35.64
CA LYS A 50 -14.59 15.47 -35.43
C LYS A 50 -14.07 15.94 -34.07
N PRO A 51 -13.84 17.25 -33.89
CA PRO A 51 -13.53 17.80 -32.58
C PRO A 51 -14.60 17.41 -31.56
N SER A 52 -14.17 17.08 -30.35
CA SER A 52 -15.08 16.70 -29.27
C SER A 52 -15.92 17.90 -28.86
N ALA A 53 -17.24 17.78 -28.96
CA ALA A 53 -18.15 18.85 -28.50
C ALA A 53 -18.24 18.92 -26.96
N ILE A 54 -17.84 17.85 -26.27
CA ILE A 54 -17.96 17.70 -24.82
C ILE A 54 -16.59 17.33 -24.25
N LYS A 55 -16.25 17.88 -23.08
CA LYS A 55 -15.03 17.54 -22.34
C LYS A 55 -15.04 16.06 -21.93
N TYR A 56 -13.86 15.41 -21.92
CA TYR A 56 -13.72 14.00 -21.58
C TYR A 56 -14.30 13.65 -20.19
N ASN A 57 -14.08 14.50 -19.18
CA ASN A 57 -14.60 14.28 -17.82
C ASN A 57 -16.14 14.21 -17.76
N THR A 58 -16.83 14.92 -18.66
CA THR A 58 -18.29 14.85 -18.77
C THR A 58 -18.72 13.60 -19.55
N ILE A 59 -17.95 13.17 -20.54
CA ILE A 59 -18.21 11.94 -21.32
C ILE A 59 -18.16 10.69 -20.43
N ILE A 60 -17.18 10.59 -19.55
CA ILE A 60 -17.04 9.47 -18.60
C ILE A 60 -18.08 9.48 -17.48
N GLY A 61 -18.82 10.58 -17.32
CA GLY A 61 -19.88 10.71 -16.32
C GLY A 61 -20.96 9.63 -16.47
N GLY A 62 -21.59 9.29 -15.35
CA GLY A 62 -22.71 8.35 -15.36
C GLY A 62 -23.89 8.86 -16.19
N LYS A 63 -24.64 7.95 -16.81
CA LYS A 63 -25.83 8.30 -17.63
C LYS A 63 -26.86 9.12 -16.86
N LYS A 64 -27.02 8.86 -15.55
CA LYS A 64 -27.92 9.61 -14.66
C LYS A 64 -27.49 11.08 -14.47
N SER A 65 -26.20 11.37 -14.62
CA SER A 65 -25.62 12.71 -14.48
C SER A 65 -25.44 13.42 -15.82
N GLY A 66 -26.09 12.94 -16.89
CA GLY A 66 -25.97 13.49 -18.24
C GLY A 66 -24.69 13.09 -19.00
N GLY A 67 -23.89 12.17 -18.46
CA GLY A 67 -22.71 11.64 -19.13
C GLY A 67 -23.01 10.47 -20.08
N LEU A 68 -22.02 10.04 -20.87
CA LEU A 68 -22.18 8.96 -21.85
C LEU A 68 -21.94 7.56 -21.26
N GLY A 69 -21.51 7.47 -19.99
CA GLY A 69 -21.30 6.21 -19.27
C GLY A 69 -20.09 5.41 -19.75
N ILE A 70 -19.09 6.08 -20.31
CA ILE A 70 -17.85 5.45 -20.77
C ILE A 70 -16.94 5.17 -19.57
N PRO A 71 -16.39 3.95 -19.43
CA PRO A 71 -15.55 3.63 -18.29
C PRO A 71 -14.23 4.41 -18.34
N ASN A 72 -13.86 4.98 -17.19
CA ASN A 72 -12.55 5.56 -17.00
C ASN A 72 -11.51 4.45 -16.83
N LEU A 73 -10.57 4.34 -17.78
CA LEU A 73 -9.54 3.31 -17.79
C LEU A 73 -8.66 3.35 -16.54
N LYS A 74 -8.22 4.54 -16.13
CA LYS A 74 -7.36 4.73 -14.95
C LYS A 74 -8.04 4.21 -13.69
N LEU A 75 -9.28 4.66 -13.44
CA LEU A 75 -10.05 4.21 -12.28
C LEU A 75 -10.33 2.70 -12.31
N LYS A 76 -10.60 2.14 -13.50
CA LYS A 76 -10.83 0.71 -13.64
C LYS A 76 -9.57 -0.11 -13.37
N GLY A 77 -8.40 0.36 -13.82
CA GLY A 77 -7.11 -0.27 -13.54
C GLY A 77 -6.84 -0.35 -12.04
N HIS A 78 -7.01 0.76 -11.32
CA HIS A 78 -6.87 0.75 -9.87
C HIS A 78 -7.91 -0.13 -9.18
N ALA A 79 -9.17 -0.13 -9.63
CA ALA A 79 -10.18 -1.04 -9.08
C ALA A 79 -9.82 -2.53 -9.27
N LEU A 80 -9.18 -2.89 -10.40
CA LEU A 80 -8.67 -4.24 -10.64
C LEU A 80 -7.48 -4.57 -9.73
N ALA A 81 -6.52 -3.63 -9.57
CA ALA A 81 -5.41 -3.79 -8.63
C ALA A 81 -5.90 -4.00 -7.19
N LEU A 82 -6.88 -3.21 -6.75
CA LEU A 82 -7.51 -3.33 -5.43
C LEU A 82 -8.22 -4.68 -5.25
N LYS A 83 -8.87 -5.20 -6.31
CA LYS A 83 -9.46 -6.55 -6.30
C LYS A 83 -8.39 -7.63 -6.07
N TRP A 84 -7.21 -7.48 -6.67
CA TRP A 84 -6.09 -8.40 -6.46
C TRP A 84 -5.45 -8.24 -5.07
N LEU A 85 -5.28 -7.01 -4.58
CA LEU A 85 -4.88 -6.76 -3.19
C LEU A 85 -5.82 -7.45 -2.22
N ARG A 86 -7.14 -7.34 -2.40
CA ARG A 86 -8.10 -8.06 -1.54
C ARG A 86 -7.86 -9.57 -1.55
N LYS A 87 -7.61 -10.17 -2.73
CA LYS A 87 -7.29 -11.60 -2.84
C LYS A 87 -5.96 -11.96 -2.19
N PHE A 88 -4.99 -11.06 -2.22
CA PHE A 88 -3.67 -11.25 -1.62
C PHE A 88 -3.78 -11.47 -0.10
N PHE A 89 -4.61 -10.67 0.57
CA PHE A 89 -4.84 -10.77 2.01
C PHE A 89 -5.90 -11.79 2.43
N CYS A 90 -6.63 -12.39 1.49
CA CYS A 90 -7.50 -13.51 1.83
C CYS A 90 -6.64 -14.78 2.12
N PRO A 91 -6.79 -15.41 3.30
CA PRO A 91 -6.02 -16.59 3.67
C PRO A 91 -6.38 -17.81 2.80
N GLU A 92 -7.64 -17.92 2.38
CA GLU A 92 -8.17 -19.02 1.55
C GLU A 92 -7.52 -19.11 0.15
N TYR A 93 -6.84 -18.05 -0.31
CA TYR A 93 -6.23 -18.00 -1.64
C TYR A 93 -4.74 -18.36 -1.58
N CYS A 94 -4.44 -19.64 -1.75
CA CYS A 94 -3.08 -20.15 -1.94
C CYS A 94 -2.78 -20.27 -3.44
N CYS A 95 -2.07 -19.30 -4.00
CA CYS A 95 -1.74 -19.27 -5.42
C CYS A 95 -0.29 -18.86 -5.64
N ASN A 96 0.34 -19.34 -6.73
CA ASN A 96 1.75 -19.08 -7.03
C ASN A 96 2.08 -17.58 -7.06
N TRP A 97 1.22 -16.75 -7.65
CA TRP A 97 1.46 -15.30 -7.72
C TRP A 97 1.53 -14.62 -6.34
N LYS A 98 0.82 -15.16 -5.33
CA LYS A 98 0.88 -14.68 -3.94
C LYS A 98 2.22 -15.06 -3.33
N ALA A 99 2.64 -16.32 -3.46
CA ALA A 99 3.94 -16.78 -3.00
C ALA A 99 5.10 -15.99 -3.64
N THR A 100 5.01 -15.72 -4.95
CA THR A 100 5.99 -14.89 -5.67
C THR A 100 6.02 -13.45 -5.14
N MET A 101 4.85 -12.86 -4.84
CA MET A 101 4.79 -11.53 -4.23
C MET A 101 5.43 -11.53 -2.84
N CYS A 102 5.14 -12.53 -1.99
CA CYS A 102 5.76 -12.69 -0.67
C CYS A 102 7.28 -12.77 -0.76
N TYR A 103 7.79 -13.56 -1.72
CA TYR A 103 9.22 -13.66 -1.97
C TYR A 103 9.84 -12.28 -2.26
N PHE A 104 9.24 -11.51 -3.17
CA PHE A 104 9.76 -10.17 -3.50
C PHE A 104 9.66 -9.17 -2.34
N LEU A 105 8.56 -9.20 -1.57
CA LEU A 105 8.40 -8.34 -0.40
C LEU A 105 9.45 -8.63 0.67
N ARG A 106 9.72 -9.91 0.95
CA ARG A 106 10.75 -10.35 1.89
C ARG A 106 12.15 -9.99 1.38
N GLN A 107 12.44 -10.31 0.13
CA GLN A 107 13.77 -10.12 -0.46
C GLN A 107 14.20 -8.66 -0.53
N TYR A 108 13.28 -7.74 -0.86
CA TYR A 108 13.64 -6.35 -1.15
C TYR A 108 13.18 -5.33 -0.12
N GLY A 109 12.24 -5.69 0.75
CA GLY A 109 11.69 -4.78 1.75
C GLY A 109 11.68 -5.37 3.16
N ASN A 110 12.14 -6.61 3.36
CA ASN A 110 12.03 -7.31 4.64
C ASN A 110 10.60 -7.28 5.23
N LEU A 111 9.59 -7.23 4.35
CA LEU A 111 8.19 -7.09 4.73
C LEU A 111 7.49 -8.45 4.76
N GLU A 112 6.61 -8.61 5.73
CA GLU A 112 5.75 -9.79 5.87
C GLU A 112 4.32 -9.51 5.39
N LEU A 113 3.53 -10.59 5.27
CA LEU A 113 2.13 -10.51 4.89
C LEU A 113 1.27 -10.11 6.08
N ASP A 114 1.19 -8.82 6.36
CA ASP A 114 0.34 -8.33 7.44
C ASP A 114 -0.38 -7.03 7.06
N TYR A 115 -1.25 -6.59 7.98
CA TYR A 115 -1.98 -5.33 7.82
C TYR A 115 -1.05 -4.12 7.76
N ALA A 116 0.18 -4.22 8.28
CA ALA A 116 1.15 -3.12 8.29
C ALA A 116 1.55 -2.70 6.87
N LEU A 117 1.53 -3.61 5.89
CA LEU A 117 1.75 -3.30 4.47
C LEU A 117 0.88 -2.15 3.93
N PHE A 118 -0.35 -2.02 4.44
CA PHE A 118 -1.26 -0.96 4.01
C PHE A 118 -0.91 0.43 4.54
N ASN A 119 -0.07 0.47 5.56
CA ASN A 119 0.26 1.65 6.34
C ASN A 119 1.67 2.17 6.04
N ILE A 120 2.42 1.39 5.27
CA ILE A 120 3.73 1.72 4.74
C ILE A 120 3.60 2.63 3.51
N HIS A 121 4.44 3.65 3.46
CA HIS A 121 4.74 4.42 2.27
C HIS A 121 5.83 3.70 1.47
N PHE A 122 5.46 3.16 0.31
CA PHE A 122 6.41 2.50 -0.57
C PHE A 122 7.32 3.51 -1.27
N VAL A 123 8.61 3.45 -0.97
CA VAL A 123 9.63 4.29 -1.63
C VAL A 123 9.79 3.83 -3.08
N LYS A 124 9.99 4.79 -4.00
CA LYS A 124 10.12 4.52 -5.44
C LYS A 124 11.22 3.49 -5.77
N SER A 125 12.38 3.59 -5.12
CA SER A 125 13.51 2.67 -5.31
C SER A 125 13.19 1.22 -4.92
N PHE A 126 12.26 1.01 -3.98
CA PHE A 126 11.75 -0.32 -3.66
C PHE A 126 10.81 -0.83 -4.76
N LEU A 127 9.86 0.01 -5.20
CA LEU A 127 8.90 -0.36 -6.25
C LEU A 127 9.58 -0.70 -7.58
N GLU A 128 10.69 -0.05 -7.90
CA GLU A 128 11.49 -0.32 -9.12
C GLU A 128 12.16 -1.70 -9.12
N LYS A 129 12.38 -2.31 -7.94
CA LYS A 129 12.91 -3.69 -7.81
C LYS A 129 11.83 -4.75 -8.01
N LEU A 130 10.56 -4.36 -7.96
CA LEU A 130 9.44 -5.28 -8.08
C LEU A 130 9.03 -5.43 -9.55
N PRO A 131 8.54 -6.61 -9.95
CA PRO A 131 7.81 -6.77 -11.20
C PRO A 131 6.71 -5.72 -11.36
N VAL A 132 6.52 -5.25 -12.60
CA VAL A 132 5.61 -4.16 -12.97
C VAL A 132 4.19 -4.35 -12.42
N PHE A 133 3.70 -5.58 -12.37
CA PHE A 133 2.40 -5.91 -11.79
C PHE A 133 2.31 -5.55 -10.29
N TYR A 134 3.31 -5.94 -9.49
CA TYR A 134 3.32 -5.68 -8.04
C TYR A 134 3.61 -4.22 -7.72
N SER A 135 4.49 -3.57 -8.49
CA SER A 135 4.82 -2.16 -8.31
C SER A 135 3.63 -1.23 -8.57
N PHE A 136 2.69 -1.64 -9.44
CA PHE A 136 1.42 -0.96 -9.62
C PHE A 136 0.38 -1.33 -8.53
N LEU A 137 0.38 -2.59 -8.12
CA LEU A 137 -0.62 -3.14 -7.22
C LEU A 137 -0.51 -2.57 -5.79
N LEU A 138 0.69 -2.56 -5.20
CA LEU A 138 0.92 -2.10 -3.82
C LEU A 138 0.46 -0.66 -3.55
N PRO A 139 0.90 0.36 -4.33
CA PRO A 139 0.50 1.75 -4.08
C PRO A 139 -0.95 2.03 -4.47
N SER A 140 -1.64 1.13 -5.20
CA SER A 140 -3.04 1.36 -5.58
C SER A 140 -3.98 1.48 -4.37
N TRP A 141 -3.57 0.98 -3.20
CA TRP A 141 -4.30 1.15 -1.94
C TRP A 141 -4.38 2.61 -1.47
N ASP A 142 -3.35 3.41 -1.74
CA ASP A 142 -3.32 4.82 -1.33
C ASP A 142 -4.47 5.65 -1.92
N LEU A 143 -5.00 5.22 -3.07
CA LEU A 143 -6.15 5.85 -3.72
C LEU A 143 -7.46 5.68 -2.96
N ILE A 144 -7.62 4.60 -2.19
CA ILE A 144 -8.81 4.42 -1.34
C ILE A 144 -8.70 5.30 -0.10
N LYS A 145 -7.50 5.35 0.49
CA LYS A 145 -7.30 6.02 1.77
C LYS A 145 -7.50 7.53 1.71
N ASN A 146 -7.46 8.17 0.54
CA ASN A 146 -7.65 9.63 0.38
C ASN A 146 -6.93 10.45 1.47
N HIS A 147 -5.75 9.99 1.90
CA HIS A 147 -4.97 10.55 3.01
C HIS A 147 -5.64 10.57 4.41
N LYS A 148 -6.84 10.02 4.60
CA LYS A 148 -7.48 9.85 5.91
C LYS A 148 -7.38 8.41 6.36
N ARG A 149 -6.26 8.12 7.01
CA ARG A 149 -6.07 6.90 7.77
C ARG A 149 -6.91 7.00 9.05
N ASN A 150 -7.65 5.95 9.41
CA ASN A 150 -8.23 5.88 10.75
C ASN A 150 -7.07 5.82 11.75
N GLU A 151 -7.08 6.70 12.73
CA GLU A 151 -6.10 6.64 13.82
C GLU A 151 -6.35 5.36 14.62
N PRO A 152 -5.29 4.62 15.01
CA PRO A 152 -5.46 3.46 15.85
C PRO A 152 -6.00 3.90 17.21
N GLU A 153 -7.05 3.24 17.66
CA GLU A 153 -7.74 3.58 18.93
C GLU A 153 -7.34 2.63 20.05
N THR A 154 -6.88 1.42 19.71
CA THR A 154 -6.53 0.39 20.69
C THR A 154 -5.03 0.12 20.75
N PHE A 155 -4.56 -0.35 21.90
CA PHE A 155 -3.16 -0.77 22.09
C PHE A 155 -2.71 -1.79 21.03
N LEU A 156 -3.56 -2.75 20.68
CA LEU A 156 -3.27 -3.77 19.67
C LEU A 156 -3.11 -3.16 18.27
N GLU A 157 -3.96 -2.21 17.91
CA GLU A 157 -3.85 -1.50 16.62
C GLU A 157 -2.56 -0.70 16.55
N VAL A 158 -2.22 0.03 17.62
CA VAL A 158 -0.95 0.76 17.74
C VAL A 158 0.24 -0.20 17.63
N CYS A 159 0.22 -1.35 18.31
CA CYS A 159 1.30 -2.33 18.24
C CYS A 159 1.51 -2.90 16.84
N ASN A 160 0.44 -3.08 16.06
CA ASN A 160 0.50 -3.59 14.69
C ASN A 160 0.94 -2.54 13.66
N GLU A 161 1.18 -1.30 14.08
CA GLU A 161 1.71 -0.25 13.23
C GLU A 161 3.15 -0.56 12.80
N PRO A 162 3.48 -0.36 11.50
CA PRO A 162 4.86 -0.43 11.06
C PRO A 162 5.65 0.72 11.69
N LEU A 163 6.86 0.43 12.16
CA LEU A 163 7.77 1.42 12.73
C LEU A 163 8.40 2.28 11.62
N PHE A 164 8.79 1.63 10.53
CA PHE A 164 9.46 2.27 9.40
C PHE A 164 8.54 2.52 8.22
N ASN A 165 8.88 3.53 7.42
CA ASN A 165 8.11 3.99 6.28
C ASN A 165 6.63 4.30 6.60
N ASN A 166 6.29 4.55 7.87
CA ASN A 166 4.91 4.83 8.29
C ASN A 166 4.58 6.32 8.07
N LYS A 167 3.49 6.62 7.37
CA LYS A 167 3.05 8.01 7.13
C LYS A 167 2.63 8.75 8.41
N ALA A 168 2.38 8.04 9.52
CA ALA A 168 2.08 8.64 10.81
C ALA A 168 3.34 8.94 11.65
N ILE A 169 4.45 8.24 11.39
CA ILE A 169 5.73 8.43 12.10
C ILE A 169 6.67 9.19 11.18
N ILE A 170 6.63 10.52 11.28
CA ILE A 170 7.41 11.43 10.44
C ILE A 170 8.48 12.09 11.29
N SER A 171 9.70 12.18 10.76
CA SER A 171 10.78 12.96 11.35
C SER A 171 10.46 14.46 11.35
N ASN A 172 11.14 15.24 12.18
CA ASN A 172 11.04 16.71 12.23
C ASN A 172 11.24 17.36 10.85
N ASP A 173 11.99 16.71 9.97
CA ASP A 173 12.27 17.16 8.59
C ASP A 173 11.16 16.79 7.57
N GLY A 174 10.05 16.21 8.03
CA GLY A 174 8.93 15.81 7.15
C GLY A 174 9.15 14.50 6.37
N LYS A 175 10.21 13.75 6.67
CA LYS A 175 10.54 12.47 6.02
C LYS A 175 10.10 11.28 6.85
N VAL A 176 9.69 10.19 6.19
CA VAL A 176 9.42 8.91 6.85
C VAL A 176 10.72 8.30 7.39
N LEU A 177 10.64 7.67 8.56
CA LEU A 177 11.80 7.02 9.19
C LEU A 177 12.12 5.69 8.52
N TYR A 178 13.41 5.40 8.37
CA TYR A 178 13.91 4.11 7.93
C TYR A 178 15.34 3.90 8.43
N TYR A 179 15.58 2.85 9.21
CA TYR A 179 16.89 2.48 9.72
C TYR A 179 17.17 1.00 9.43
N ASP A 180 18.08 0.75 8.48
CA ASP A 180 18.43 -0.58 7.97
C ASP A 180 18.91 -1.54 9.08
N ILE A 181 19.67 -1.03 10.06
CA ILE A 181 20.19 -1.84 11.19
C ILE A 181 19.03 -2.43 12.01
N TYR A 182 18.02 -1.62 12.32
CA TYR A 182 16.86 -2.04 13.11
C TYR A 182 15.98 -3.00 12.32
N GLU A 183 15.70 -2.67 11.06
CA GLU A 183 14.85 -3.51 10.21
C GLU A 183 15.47 -4.90 10.01
N LYS A 184 16.78 -4.98 9.77
CA LYS A 184 17.50 -6.26 9.63
C LYS A 184 17.52 -7.06 10.93
N ALA A 185 17.70 -6.39 12.08
CA ALA A 185 17.58 -7.01 13.40
C ALA A 185 16.17 -7.55 13.73
N GLY A 186 15.18 -7.32 12.85
CA GLY A 186 13.80 -7.80 13.03
C GLY A 186 12.89 -6.81 13.75
N ILE A 187 13.38 -5.62 14.11
CA ILE A 187 12.57 -4.56 14.73
C ILE A 187 11.82 -3.84 13.61
N ARG A 188 10.55 -4.17 13.41
CA ARG A 188 9.75 -3.70 12.26
C ARG A 188 8.46 -2.99 12.65
N LYS A 189 7.87 -3.35 13.79
CA LYS A 189 6.60 -2.81 14.30
C LYS A 189 6.79 -2.06 15.61
N ILE A 190 5.76 -1.31 16.03
CA ILE A 190 5.71 -0.74 17.38
C ILE A 190 5.74 -1.86 18.42
N PHE A 191 5.11 -3.01 18.13
CA PHE A 191 5.17 -4.18 18.99
C PHE A 191 6.59 -4.56 19.44
N ASP A 192 7.59 -4.42 18.55
CA ASP A 192 8.97 -4.85 18.81
C ASP A 192 9.73 -3.89 19.75
N ILE A 193 9.16 -2.74 20.08
CA ILE A 193 9.78 -1.71 20.95
C ILE A 193 8.98 -1.44 22.23
N VAL A 194 7.88 -2.16 22.48
CA VAL A 194 7.04 -2.01 23.68
C VAL A 194 7.08 -3.26 24.55
N TYR A 195 6.80 -3.08 25.85
CA TYR A 195 6.62 -4.21 26.74
C TYR A 195 5.27 -4.89 26.48
N TYR A 196 5.24 -6.23 26.58
CA TYR A 196 4.01 -7.01 26.40
C TYR A 196 3.09 -6.93 27.63
N VAL A 197 3.67 -7.11 28.83
CA VAL A 197 2.93 -7.29 30.10
C VAL A 197 2.85 -6.01 30.92
N LYS A 198 3.54 -4.95 30.50
CA LYS A 198 3.70 -3.70 31.23
C LYS A 198 3.49 -2.53 30.26
N PRO A 199 2.85 -1.43 30.67
CA PRO A 199 2.85 -0.22 29.87
C PRO A 199 4.25 0.38 29.70
N GLY A 200 4.50 0.95 28.52
CA GLY A 200 5.72 1.65 28.17
C GLY A 200 6.65 0.93 27.19
N VAL A 201 7.69 1.65 26.79
CA VAL A 201 8.67 1.21 25.79
C VAL A 201 9.84 0.42 26.40
N LEU A 202 10.43 -0.47 25.61
CA LEU A 202 11.63 -1.21 25.97
C LEU A 202 12.82 -0.26 26.14
N PRO A 203 13.66 -0.42 27.18
CA PRO A 203 14.83 0.42 27.40
C PRO A 203 15.92 0.16 26.35
N LEU A 204 16.79 1.15 26.17
CA LEU A 204 17.85 1.13 25.15
C LEU A 204 18.73 -0.13 25.21
N HIS A 205 19.08 -0.61 26.41
CA HIS A 205 19.91 -1.79 26.56
C HIS A 205 19.26 -3.03 25.94
N SER A 206 17.95 -3.22 26.11
CA SER A 206 17.24 -4.36 25.52
C SER A 206 17.24 -4.29 24.00
N ILE A 207 17.10 -3.09 23.43
CA ILE A 207 17.18 -2.87 21.97
C ILE A 207 18.59 -3.15 21.46
N TYR A 208 19.61 -2.71 22.20
CA TYR A 208 21.00 -2.99 21.88
C TYR A 208 21.32 -4.49 21.95
N ASP A 209 20.80 -5.20 22.95
CA ASP A 209 20.94 -6.65 23.07
C ASP A 209 20.32 -7.39 21.88
N ILE A 210 19.12 -6.97 21.43
CA ILE A 210 18.46 -7.55 20.25
C ILE A 210 19.32 -7.35 18.99
N ILE A 211 19.84 -6.13 18.79
CA ILE A 211 20.66 -5.81 17.62
C ILE A 211 21.99 -6.54 17.67
N SER A 212 22.68 -6.52 18.81
CA SER A 212 24.00 -7.17 18.97
C SER A 212 23.91 -8.69 18.80
N THR A 213 22.85 -9.33 19.30
CA THR A 213 22.58 -10.76 19.08
C THR A 213 22.37 -11.07 17.59
N HIS A 214 21.81 -10.15 16.81
CA HIS A 214 21.60 -10.37 15.37
C HIS A 214 22.87 -10.15 14.54
N PHE A 215 23.76 -9.27 14.98
CA PHE A 215 24.97 -8.86 14.25
C PHE A 215 26.25 -9.31 14.95
N GLU A 216 26.31 -10.55 15.46
CA GLU A 216 27.42 -11.08 16.29
C GLU A 216 28.83 -10.75 15.76
N ASP A 217 28.99 -10.66 14.43
CA ASP A 217 30.28 -10.39 13.75
C ASP A 217 30.56 -8.91 13.41
N THR A 218 29.63 -7.99 13.69
CA THR A 218 29.73 -6.59 13.26
C THR A 218 29.72 -5.64 14.45
N GLU A 219 30.80 -4.87 14.65
CA GLU A 219 30.82 -3.81 15.67
C GLU A 219 29.85 -2.68 15.29
N ILE A 220 28.67 -2.70 15.90
CA ILE A 220 27.70 -1.61 15.83
C ILE A 220 27.97 -0.67 17.00
N ARG A 221 28.28 0.59 16.70
CA ARG A 221 28.50 1.62 17.72
C ARG A 221 27.22 1.87 18.51
N GLU A 222 27.26 1.66 19.82
CA GLU A 222 26.15 1.91 20.75
C GLU A 222 25.57 3.33 20.60
N ALA A 223 26.43 4.35 20.47
CA ALA A 223 26.02 5.74 20.26
C ALA A 223 25.15 5.94 18.99
N THR A 224 25.31 5.09 17.97
CA THR A 224 24.48 5.15 16.75
C THR A 224 23.09 4.58 17.01
N VAL A 225 23.02 3.47 17.76
CA VAL A 225 21.76 2.85 18.20
C VAL A 225 20.99 3.81 19.11
N GLU A 226 21.66 4.43 20.09
CA GLU A 226 21.06 5.42 20.98
C GLU A 226 20.44 6.60 20.22
N ARG A 227 21.19 7.17 19.26
CA ARG A 227 20.71 8.28 18.43
C ARG A 227 19.48 7.90 17.61
N PHE A 228 19.47 6.72 17.02
CA PHE A 228 18.32 6.26 16.23
C PHE A 228 17.12 5.95 17.13
N TYR A 229 17.33 5.27 18.24
CA TYR A 229 16.30 4.97 19.23
C TYR A 229 15.62 6.24 19.76
N THR A 230 16.40 7.23 20.21
CA THR A 230 15.87 8.53 20.66
C THR A 230 15.07 9.23 19.56
N THR A 231 15.56 9.19 18.31
CA THR A 231 14.83 9.74 17.17
C THR A 231 13.50 9.00 16.94
N ILE A 232 13.49 7.68 16.96
CA ILE A 232 12.29 6.85 16.79
C ILE A 232 11.25 7.23 17.84
N ILE A 233 11.62 7.17 19.13
CA ILE A 233 10.71 7.48 20.23
C ILE A 233 10.15 8.91 20.11
N ASN A 234 10.97 9.88 19.72
CA ASN A 234 10.50 11.26 19.54
C ASN A 234 9.50 11.42 18.39
N CYS A 235 9.61 10.64 17.32
CA CYS A 235 8.73 10.73 16.15
C CYS A 235 7.39 9.98 16.30
N ILE A 236 7.24 9.13 17.33
CA ILE A 236 5.96 8.45 17.60
C ILE A 236 4.91 9.51 18.01
N PRO A 237 3.71 9.51 17.39
CA PRO A 237 2.63 10.42 17.74
C PRO A 237 2.26 10.40 19.23
N LEU A 238 1.93 11.56 19.79
CA LEU A 238 1.53 11.68 21.21
C LEU A 238 0.30 10.82 21.56
N SER A 239 -0.67 10.71 20.64
CA SER A 239 -1.84 9.84 20.83
C SER A 239 -1.44 8.39 21.04
N TRP A 240 -0.42 7.91 20.33
CA TRP A 240 0.06 6.53 20.43
C TRP A 240 0.87 6.32 21.70
N LYS A 241 1.70 7.30 22.09
CA LYS A 241 2.44 7.27 23.36
C LYS A 241 1.50 7.15 24.55
N ASN A 242 0.43 7.95 24.57
CA ASN A 242 -0.57 7.88 25.63
C ASN A 242 -1.19 6.48 25.76
N ILE A 243 -1.49 5.82 24.64
CA ILE A 243 -2.00 4.45 24.63
C ILE A 243 -0.94 3.47 25.15
N ILE A 244 0.31 3.59 24.69
CA ILE A 244 1.42 2.71 25.09
C ILE A 244 1.74 2.83 26.59
N ASP A 245 1.63 4.03 27.15
CA ASP A 245 1.98 4.32 28.54
C ASP A 245 0.85 3.98 29.53
N HIS A 246 -0.38 3.79 29.06
CA HIS A 246 -1.56 3.51 29.90
C HIS A 246 -2.15 2.11 29.73
N ASP A 247 -2.05 1.53 28.53
CA ASP A 247 -2.58 0.21 28.23
C ASP A 247 -1.46 -0.83 28.07
N CYS A 248 -1.81 -2.10 28.25
CA CYS A 248 -0.92 -3.23 27.96
C CYS A 248 -1.73 -4.41 27.45
N PHE A 249 -1.05 -5.47 27.03
CA PHE A 249 -1.72 -6.63 26.46
C PHE A 249 -2.42 -7.43 27.56
N ASP A 250 -3.75 -7.41 27.58
CA ASP A 250 -4.54 -8.27 28.44
C ASP A 250 -4.68 -9.63 27.74
N GLY A 251 -4.25 -10.74 28.37
CA GLY A 251 -4.04 -12.06 27.75
C GLY A 251 -5.28 -12.76 27.17
N SER A 252 -6.36 -12.02 26.90
CA SER A 252 -7.61 -12.45 26.29
C SER A 252 -7.59 -12.41 24.75
N VAL A 253 -6.61 -11.74 24.12
CA VAL A 253 -6.48 -11.66 22.66
C VAL A 253 -5.36 -12.58 22.16
N LYS A 254 -5.62 -13.40 21.14
CA LYS A 254 -4.57 -14.25 20.56
C LYS A 254 -3.45 -13.38 19.98
N GLU A 255 -2.20 -13.72 20.30
CA GLU A 255 -1.02 -13.07 19.77
C GLU A 255 -1.10 -12.91 18.24
N PRO A 256 -0.78 -11.73 17.69
CA PRO A 256 -0.92 -11.46 16.26
C PRO A 256 0.05 -12.26 15.37
N ASN A 257 0.98 -13.06 15.93
CA ASN A 257 2.06 -13.71 15.19
C ASN A 257 2.08 -15.26 15.22
N LEU A 258 1.04 -15.95 15.70
CA LEU A 258 1.04 -17.44 15.78
C LEU A 258 0.13 -18.15 14.76
N ALA A 259 -0.30 -17.46 13.71
CA ALA A 259 -1.02 -18.09 12.61
C ALA A 259 -0.24 -17.87 11.32
N LEU A 260 0.71 -18.77 11.01
CA LEU A 260 1.16 -19.22 9.68
C LEU A 260 2.47 -20.04 9.84
N GLU A 261 2.35 -21.21 10.47
CA GLU A 261 3.18 -22.39 10.12
C GLU A 261 2.39 -23.26 9.13
#